data_AF-A0A7S0C1F6-F1
#
_entry.id   AF-A0A7S0C1F6-F1
#
_cell.length_a   1.000
_cell.length_b   1.000
_cell.length_c   1.000
_cell.angle_alpha   90.00
_cell.angle_beta   90.00
_cell.angle_gamma   90.00
#
_symmetry.space_group_name_H-M   'P 1'
#
loop_
_entity.id
_entity.type
_entity.pdbx_description
1 polymer ?
#
loop_
_entity_poly.entity_id
_entity_poly.type
_entity_poly.pdbx_seq_one_letter_code
_entity_poly.pdbx_strand_id
1 'polypeptide(L)'
;HGSNGNHLLYSNYRFSLVMENTYVPGYISEKIMNAYLGGSIPIWFGTKEIFAIFNPKSFIYYDVANPQIALDQIRYLESHPEAYEQMLNEEPILMDGHRSIDRWF
;
A
#
# COMPACT_ATOMS: atom_id res chain seq x y z
N HIS A 1 -25.20 -0.38 20.31
CA HIS A 1 -24.98 0.68 19.30
C HIS A 1 -23.63 1.31 19.58
N GLY A 2 -22.56 0.79 18.98
CA GLY A 2 -21.20 1.29 19.13
C GLY A 2 -20.46 1.02 17.82
N SER A 3 -20.75 1.86 16.83
CA SER A 3 -20.26 1.72 15.46
C SER A 3 -18.82 2.22 15.32
N ASN A 4 -17.90 1.28 15.12
CA ASN A 4 -16.91 1.25 14.02
C ASN A 4 -16.33 2.63 13.60
N GLY A 5 -15.43 3.18 14.41
CA GLY A 5 -14.78 4.47 14.17
C GLY A 5 -13.62 4.49 13.15
N ASN A 6 -13.23 3.35 12.55
CA ASN A 6 -12.05 3.30 11.67
C ASN A 6 -12.39 3.08 10.18
N HIS A 7 -13.59 2.58 9.85
CA HIS A 7 -13.93 2.23 8.47
C HIS A 7 -14.23 3.46 7.60
N LEU A 8 -14.63 4.59 8.21
CA LEU A 8 -14.98 5.82 7.51
C LEU A 8 -13.81 6.79 7.27
N LEU A 9 -12.63 6.55 7.88
CA LEU A 9 -11.50 7.47 7.76
C LEU A 9 -10.74 7.31 6.43
N TYR A 10 -10.75 6.11 5.85
CA TYR A 10 -9.98 5.77 4.65
C TYR A 10 -10.80 5.77 3.36
N SER A 11 -12.12 5.65 3.45
CA SER A 11 -13.03 5.58 2.29
C SER A 11 -13.16 6.90 1.50
N ASN A 12 -12.47 7.97 1.92
CA ASN A 12 -12.51 9.28 1.26
C ASN A 12 -11.17 9.68 0.61
N TYR A 13 -10.12 8.85 0.72
CA TYR A 13 -8.80 9.19 0.21
C TYR A 13 -8.33 8.16 -0.82
N ARG A 14 -7.90 8.64 -1.99
CA ARG A 14 -7.39 7.79 -3.07
C ARG A 14 -6.08 7.08 -2.69
N PHE A 15 -5.27 7.75 -1.87
CA PHE A 15 -3.99 7.25 -1.39
C PHE A 15 -3.89 7.34 0.13
N SER A 16 -3.22 6.36 0.73
CA SER A 16 -2.84 6.39 2.14
C SER A 16 -1.33 6.42 2.29
N LEU A 17 -0.81 7.41 3.02
CA LEU A 17 0.61 7.47 3.34
C LEU A 17 0.93 6.49 4.47
N VAL A 18 1.69 5.44 4.15
CA VAL A 18 2.02 4.36 5.05
C VAL A 18 3.53 4.35 5.28
N MET A 19 3.96 5.03 6.35
CA MET A 19 5.38 5.12 6.70
C MET A 19 5.70 4.35 7.97
N GLU A 20 6.78 3.58 7.93
CA GLU A 20 7.41 3.06 9.14
C GLU A 20 8.23 4.13 9.86
N ASN A 21 8.18 4.08 11.19
CA ASN A 21 8.88 5.06 12.04
C ASN A 21 10.40 4.96 11.89
N THR A 22 10.89 3.77 11.53
CA THR A 22 12.31 3.48 11.34
C THR A 22 12.45 2.47 10.20
N TYR A 23 13.49 2.63 9.37
CA TYR A 23 13.88 1.58 8.42
C TYR A 23 14.59 0.46 9.20
N VAL A 24 13.86 -0.62 9.47
CA VAL A 24 14.38 -1.83 10.12
C VAL A 24 14.19 -3.00 9.16
N PRO A 25 15.27 -3.70 8.77
CA PRO A 25 15.18 -4.88 7.91
C PRO A 25 14.15 -5.89 8.43
N GLY A 26 13.22 -6.30 7.56
CA GLY A 26 12.16 -7.25 7.90
C GLY A 26 10.99 -6.71 8.74
N TYR A 27 11.01 -5.44 9.15
CA TYR A 27 9.89 -4.84 9.89
C TYR A 27 8.84 -4.27 8.93
N ILE A 28 7.66 -4.88 8.95
CA ILE A 28 6.47 -4.46 8.20
C ILE A 28 5.29 -4.53 9.17
N SER A 29 4.68 -3.39 9.50
CA SER A 29 3.52 -3.35 10.40
C SER A 29 2.20 -3.54 9.67
N GLU A 30 1.11 -3.64 10.44
CA GLU A 30 -0.26 -3.73 9.95
C GLU A 30 -0.74 -2.49 9.20
N LYS A 31 0.01 -1.37 9.21
CA LYS A 31 -0.40 -0.12 8.59
C LYS A 31 -0.69 -0.26 7.09
N ILE A 32 0.09 -1.07 6.37
CA ILE A 32 -0.16 -1.30 4.93
C ILE A 32 -1.46 -2.08 4.70
N MET A 33 -1.76 -3.05 5.57
CA MET A 33 -3.02 -3.79 5.51
C MET A 33 -4.21 -2.89 5.82
N ASN A 34 -4.08 -1.96 6.77
CA ASN A 34 -5.12 -0.98 7.08
C ASN A 34 -5.44 -0.08 5.88
N ALA A 35 -4.45 0.29 5.07
CA ALA A 35 -4.66 1.07 3.85
C ALA A 35 -5.46 0.30 2.79
N TYR A 36 -5.15 -0.98 2.58
CA TYR A 36 -5.92 -1.86 1.69
C TYR A 36 -7.37 -2.05 2.17
N LEU A 37 -7.56 -2.36 3.45
CA LEU A 37 -8.90 -2.50 4.06
C LEU A 37 -9.69 -1.19 4.05
N GLY A 38 -8.99 -0.06 3.96
CA GLY A 38 -9.55 1.27 3.84
C GLY A 38 -9.99 1.66 2.42
N GLY A 39 -9.71 0.84 1.41
CA GLY A 39 -10.06 1.13 0.01
C GLY A 39 -9.19 2.21 -0.65
N SER A 40 -7.94 2.34 -0.21
CA SER A 40 -6.98 3.34 -0.70
C SER A 40 -5.69 2.68 -1.17
N ILE A 41 -5.03 3.25 -2.19
CA ILE A 41 -3.74 2.75 -2.65
C ILE A 41 -2.66 3.13 -1.61
N PRO A 42 -1.92 2.16 -1.05
CA PRO A 42 -0.86 2.48 -0.09
C PRO A 42 0.34 3.15 -0.77
N ILE A 43 0.87 4.20 -0.15
CA ILE A 43 2.19 4.77 -0.44
C ILE A 43 3.12 4.33 0.69
N TRP A 44 3.92 3.31 0.44
CA TRP A 44 4.75 2.64 1.43
C TRP A 44 6.15 3.24 1.53
N PHE A 45 6.56 3.61 2.74
CA PHE A 45 7.97 3.82 3.10
C PHE A 45 8.37 2.86 4.22
N GLY A 46 9.41 2.08 3.97
CA GLY A 46 9.92 1.10 4.91
C GLY A 46 10.89 0.15 4.23
N THR A 47 10.99 -1.05 4.77
CA THR A 47 11.94 -2.05 4.32
C THR A 47 11.62 -2.60 2.92
N LYS A 48 12.65 -3.04 2.17
CA LYS A 48 12.48 -3.58 0.79
C LYS A 48 11.90 -5.00 0.76
N GLU A 49 11.91 -5.72 1.87
CA GLU A 49 11.28 -7.03 2.04
C GLU A 49 9.75 -6.96 1.85
N ILE A 50 9.16 -5.76 1.84
CA ILE A 50 7.75 -5.56 1.45
C ILE A 50 7.46 -6.17 0.08
N PHE A 51 8.43 -6.12 -0.84
CA PHE A 51 8.32 -6.69 -2.18
C PHE A 51 8.33 -8.22 -2.19
N ALA A 52 8.61 -8.90 -1.08
CA ALA A 52 8.49 -10.36 -0.97
C ALA A 52 7.11 -10.81 -0.49
N ILE A 53 6.28 -9.86 0.00
CA ILE A 53 4.99 -10.14 0.62
C ILE A 53 3.87 -9.56 -0.24
N PHE A 54 4.01 -8.29 -0.64
CA PHE A 54 3.01 -7.54 -1.39
C PHE A 54 3.39 -7.41 -2.86
N ASN A 55 2.39 -7.50 -3.73
CA ASN A 55 2.57 -7.28 -5.16
C ASN A 55 3.04 -5.83 -5.39
N PRO A 56 4.20 -5.59 -6.04
CA PRO A 56 4.69 -4.24 -6.32
C PRO A 56 3.73 -3.41 -7.19
N LYS A 57 2.74 -4.04 -7.83
CA LYS A 57 1.71 -3.36 -8.62
C LYS A 57 0.48 -2.95 -7.82
N SER A 58 0.34 -3.36 -6.55
CA SER A 58 -0.80 -3.00 -5.70
C SER A 58 -0.51 -1.84 -4.74
N PHE A 59 0.72 -1.31 -4.73
CA PHE A 59 1.11 -0.16 -3.90
C PHE A 59 2.18 0.68 -4.58
N ILE A 60 2.43 1.87 -4.04
CA ILE A 60 3.48 2.79 -4.48
C ILE A 60 4.63 2.73 -3.48
N TYR A 61 5.82 2.35 -3.92
CA TYR A 61 7.02 2.40 -3.07
C TYR A 61 7.61 3.80 -3.05
N TYR A 62 7.76 4.37 -1.86
CA TYR A 62 8.39 5.66 -1.65
C TYR A 62 9.84 5.47 -1.20
N ASP A 63 10.78 5.88 -2.03
CA ASP A 63 12.21 5.94 -1.68
C ASP A 63 12.58 7.38 -1.30
N VAL A 64 13.00 7.62 -0.07
CA VAL A 64 13.43 8.95 0.39
C VAL A 64 14.64 9.46 -0.39
N ALA A 65 15.51 8.58 -0.88
CA ALA A 65 16.66 8.96 -1.70
C ALA A 65 16.27 9.28 -3.15
N ASN A 66 15.11 8.79 -3.61
CA ASN A 66 14.61 9.03 -4.96
C ASN A 66 13.07 9.14 -4.99
N PRO A 67 12.50 10.20 -4.40
CA PRO A 67 11.05 10.33 -4.24
C PRO A 67 10.33 10.58 -5.58
N GLN A 68 11.06 11.02 -6.60
CA GLN A 68 10.49 11.43 -7.89
C GLN A 68 9.75 10.28 -8.58
N ILE A 69 10.24 9.04 -8.45
CA ILE A 69 9.57 7.85 -9.01
C ILE A 69 8.15 7.70 -8.46
N ALA A 70 8.01 7.79 -7.13
CA ALA A 70 6.70 7.69 -6.48
C ALA A 70 5.79 8.85 -6.88
N LEU A 71 6.33 10.08 -6.94
CA LEU A 71 5.56 11.26 -7.34
C LEU A 71 5.05 11.16 -8.78
N ASP A 72 5.85 10.65 -9.70
CA ASP A 72 5.44 10.46 -11.09
C ASP A 72 4.39 9.36 -11.23
N GLN A 73 4.51 8.28 -10.46
CA GLN A 73 3.49 7.24 -10.39
C GLN A 73 2.16 7.78 -9.86
N ILE A 74 2.18 8.60 -8.79
CA ILE A 74 0.98 9.27 -8.26
C ILE A 74 0.36 10.18 -9.33
N ARG A 75 1.15 11.02 -10.00
CA ARG A 75 0.66 11.91 -11.09
C ARG A 75 0.02 11.14 -12.23
N TYR A 76 0.61 10.00 -12.59
CA TYR A 76 0.05 9.13 -13.62
C TYR A 76 -1.32 8.57 -13.20
N LEU A 77 -1.43 8.00 -12.00
CA LEU A 77 -2.68 7.45 -11.47
C LEU A 77 -3.76 8.53 -11.26
N GLU A 78 -3.36 9.76 -10.90
CA GLU A 78 -4.27 10.90 -10.80
C GLU A 78 -4.87 11.29 -12.15
N SER A 79 -4.10 11.19 -13.23
CA SER A 79 -4.52 11.54 -14.59
C SER A 79 -5.13 10.38 -15.39
N HIS A 80 -5.02 9.14 -14.90
CA HIS A 80 -5.50 7.93 -15.57
C HIS A 80 -6.39 7.11 -14.63
N PRO A 81 -7.70 7.42 -14.56
CA PRO A 81 -8.63 6.72 -13.66
C PRO A 81 -8.65 5.21 -13.84
N GLU A 82 -8.56 4.70 -15.07
CA GLU A 82 -8.52 3.25 -15.33
C GLU A 82 -7.31 2.58 -14.70
N ALA A 83 -6.14 3.22 -14.75
CA ALA A 83 -4.93 2.69 -14.12
C ALA A 83 -5.03 2.71 -12.58
N TYR A 84 -5.69 3.71 -12.03
CA TYR A 84 -6.00 3.77 -10.60
C TYR A 84 -6.94 2.65 -10.18
N GLU A 85 -8.05 2.44 -10.90
CA GLU A 85 -9.02 1.37 -10.62
C GLU A 85 -8.39 -0.02 -10.76
N GLN A 86 -7.54 -0.23 -11.77
CA GLN A 86 -6.80 -1.47 -11.95
C GLN A 86 -5.89 -1.77 -10.75
N MET A 87 -5.10 -0.78 -10.31
CA MET A 87 -4.22 -0.94 -9.14
C MET A 87 -5.02 -1.20 -7.86
N LEU A 88 -6.18 -0.57 -7.71
CA LEU A 88 -7.01 -0.68 -6.51
C LEU A 88 -7.77 -2.02 -6.43
N ASN A 89 -8.34 -2.49 -7.55
CA ASN A 89 -9.33 -3.55 -7.56
C ASN A 89 -8.90 -4.83 -8.29
N GLU A 90 -7.96 -4.75 -9.23
CA GLU A 90 -7.62 -5.88 -10.11
C GLU A 90 -6.28 -6.53 -9.76
N GLU A 91 -5.32 -5.75 -9.26
CA GLU A 91 -4.02 -6.28 -8.85
C GLU A 91 -4.14 -7.09 -7.55
N PRO A 92 -3.63 -8.33 -7.49
CA PRO A 92 -3.62 -9.10 -6.26
C PRO A 92 -2.75 -8.39 -5.22
N ILE A 93 -3.23 -8.31 -3.97
CA ILE A 93 -2.50 -7.64 -2.89
C ILE A 93 -1.18 -8.37 -2.57
N LEU A 94 -1.19 -9.70 -2.59
CA LEU A 94 -0.07 -10.54 -2.17
C LEU A 94 0.69 -11.07 -3.38
N MET A 95 2.02 -11.11 -3.28
CA MET A 95 2.90 -11.52 -4.38
C MET A 95 2.72 -12.99 -4.78
N ASP A 96 2.53 -13.90 -3.81
CA ASP A 96 2.29 -15.33 -4.05
C ASP A 96 0.92 -15.81 -3.51
N GLY A 97 -0.04 -14.89 -3.35
CA GLY A 97 -1.33 -15.21 -2.74
C GLY A 97 -1.18 -15.72 -1.30
N HIS A 98 -1.86 -16.82 -0.96
CA HIS A 98 -1.87 -17.37 0.41
C HIS A 98 -0.48 -17.79 0.93
N ARG A 99 0.46 -18.14 0.04
CA ARG A 99 1.80 -18.62 0.46
C ARG A 99 2.66 -17.53 1.11
N SER A 100 2.36 -16.26 0.83
CA SER A 100 3.09 -15.13 1.43
C SER A 100 2.66 -14.88 2.88
N ILE A 101 1.42 -15.24 3.25
CA ILE A 101 0.92 -15.04 4.62
C ILE A 101 1.57 -16.05 5.57
N ASP A 102 1.53 -17.34 5.27
CA ASP A 102 2.07 -18.43 6.12
C ASP A 102 3.57 -18.31 6.40
N ARG A 103 4.30 -17.54 5.58
CA ARG A 103 5.75 -17.35 5.70
C ARG A 103 6.11 -16.15 6.58
N TRP A 104 5.23 -15.17 6.71
CA TRP A 104 5.55 -13.86 7.29
C TRP A 104 4.62 -13.45 8.44
N PHE A 105 3.52 -14.20 8.66
CA PHE A 105 2.59 -14.09 9.77
C PHE A 105 2.35 -15.46 10.39
#